data_AF-A0A953GM85-F1
#
_entry.id   AF-A0A953GM85-F1
#
_cell.length_a   1.000
_cell.length_b   1.000
_cell.length_c   1.000
_cell.angle_alpha   90.00
_cell.angle_beta   90.00
_cell.angle_gamma   90.00
#
_symmetry.space_group_name_H-M   'P 1'
#
loop_
_entity.id
_entity.type
_entity.pdbx_description
1 polymer ?
#
loop_
_entity_poly.entity_id
_entity_poly.type
_entity_poly.pdbx_seq_one_letter_code
_entity_poly.pdbx_strand_id
1 'polypeptide(L)'
;MTSTVPSSPSLGEPSTNIDDLGRQIQLVPRPLFAQWGVRRVGPAETGGVPGPSTLQLVAVLRYSDSDLRELQSRARKLSGSSPVREDFFLPWMPDSVRQSFESRPGQVGLWLKGELHDAAPFVGALFDGGNGTFFVTSDGYVVVVMSR
;
A
#
# COMPACT_ATOMS: atom_id res chain seq x y z
N MET A 1 16.16 -15.62 -29.77
CA MET A 1 15.38 -14.46 -29.28
C MET A 1 14.34 -15.02 -28.31
N THR A 2 14.63 -15.01 -27.01
CA THR A 2 13.70 -15.49 -25.98
C THR A 2 12.90 -14.30 -25.44
N SER A 3 11.61 -14.27 -25.75
CA SER A 3 10.65 -13.34 -25.15
C SER A 3 10.49 -13.67 -23.66
N THR A 4 10.98 -12.79 -22.80
CA THR A 4 10.62 -12.80 -21.38
C THR A 4 9.21 -12.23 -21.27
N VAL A 5 8.24 -13.10 -20.98
CA VAL A 5 6.88 -12.68 -20.61
C VAL A 5 6.97 -11.97 -19.25
N PRO A 6 6.38 -10.77 -19.07
CA PRO A 6 6.31 -10.16 -17.75
C PRO A 6 5.38 -11.00 -16.87
N SER A 7 5.95 -11.71 -15.91
CA SER A 7 5.19 -12.42 -14.87
C SER A 7 4.50 -11.39 -13.99
N SER A 8 3.18 -11.26 -14.16
CA SER A 8 2.36 -10.56 -13.16
C SER A 8 2.50 -11.30 -11.81
N PRO A 9 2.59 -10.58 -10.68
CA PRO A 9 2.65 -11.24 -9.38
C PRO A 9 1.41 -12.11 -9.17
N SER A 10 1.64 -13.38 -8.82
CA SER A 10 0.62 -14.28 -8.29
C SER A 10 0.04 -13.69 -7.00
N LEU A 11 -1.22 -14.01 -6.66
CA LEU A 11 -1.79 -13.66 -5.36
C LEU A 11 -0.83 -14.10 -4.23
N GLY A 12 -0.20 -13.14 -3.55
CA GLY A 12 0.67 -13.39 -2.39
C GLY A 12 2.18 -13.18 -2.59
N GLU A 13 2.70 -13.11 -3.83
CA GLU A 13 4.13 -12.81 -4.06
C GLU A 13 4.35 -11.35 -4.45
N PRO A 14 5.33 -10.66 -3.86
CA PRO A 14 5.62 -9.28 -4.23
C PRO A 14 6.31 -9.21 -5.59
N SER A 15 5.92 -8.25 -6.43
CA SER A 15 6.67 -7.83 -7.61
C SER A 15 7.49 -6.59 -7.29
N THR A 16 8.63 -6.44 -7.95
CA THR A 16 9.47 -5.23 -7.92
C THR A 16 9.40 -4.43 -9.22
N ASN A 17 8.59 -4.86 -10.19
CA ASN A 17 8.48 -4.19 -11.48
C ASN A 17 7.64 -2.90 -11.35
N ILE A 18 8.32 -1.76 -11.49
CA ILE A 18 7.72 -0.41 -11.42
C ILE A 18 6.80 -0.15 -12.62
N ASP A 19 7.16 -0.61 -13.81
CA ASP A 19 6.34 -0.38 -15.02
C ASP A 19 5.03 -1.16 -14.94
N ASP A 20 5.04 -2.37 -14.39
CA ASP A 20 3.81 -3.13 -14.16
C ASP A 20 2.95 -2.49 -13.05
N LEU A 21 3.56 -1.97 -11.98
CA LEU A 21 2.83 -1.22 -10.96
C LEU A 21 2.18 0.05 -11.54
N GLY A 22 2.90 0.77 -12.41
CA GLY A 22 2.42 1.98 -13.08
C GLY A 22 1.25 1.75 -14.03
N ARG A 23 0.98 0.49 -14.43
CA ARG A 23 -0.25 0.11 -15.15
C ARG A 23 -1.46 -0.03 -14.23
N GLN A 24 -1.24 -0.27 -12.94
CA GLN A 24 -2.30 -0.46 -11.94
C GLN A 24 -2.67 0.85 -11.23
N ILE A 25 -1.65 1.62 -10.83
CA ILE A 25 -1.77 2.86 -10.06
C ILE A 25 -0.95 3.99 -10.71
N GLN A 26 -1.30 5.23 -10.41
CA GLN A 26 -0.50 6.38 -10.85
C GLN A 26 0.80 6.47 -10.05
N LEU A 27 1.93 6.57 -10.77
CA LEU A 27 3.27 6.70 -10.20
C LEU A 27 3.93 7.96 -10.76
N VAL A 28 3.38 9.13 -10.42
CA VAL A 28 3.93 10.43 -10.81
C VAL A 28 4.19 11.25 -9.54
N PRO A 29 5.47 11.51 -9.18
CA PRO A 29 6.70 11.09 -9.86
C PRO A 29 6.93 9.57 -9.86
N ARG A 30 7.85 9.07 -10.69
CA ARG A 30 8.20 7.64 -10.76
C ARG A 30 9.12 7.28 -9.58
N PRO A 31 8.80 6.23 -8.80
CA PRO A 31 9.66 5.84 -7.67
C PRO A 31 10.99 5.25 -8.15
N LEU A 32 12.01 5.36 -7.31
CA LEU A 32 13.33 4.73 -7.46
C LEU A 32 13.29 3.23 -7.18
N PHE A 33 12.36 2.81 -6.32
CA PHE A 33 12.15 1.42 -5.92
C PHE A 33 10.67 1.19 -5.70
N ALA A 34 10.19 0.02 -6.10
CA ALA A 34 8.87 -0.46 -5.74
C ALA A 34 8.96 -1.92 -5.33
N GLN A 35 8.18 -2.28 -4.32
CA GLN A 35 7.86 -3.66 -3.99
C GLN A 35 6.38 -3.72 -3.64
N TRP A 36 5.60 -4.51 -4.37
CA TRP A 36 4.15 -4.44 -4.30
C TRP A 36 3.50 -5.79 -4.51
N GLY A 37 2.30 -5.96 -3.98
CA GLY A 37 1.48 -7.14 -4.18
C GLY A 37 0.00 -6.80 -4.19
N VAL A 38 -0.81 -7.70 -4.73
CA VAL A 38 -2.26 -7.63 -4.72
C VAL A 38 -2.80 -8.84 -3.98
N ARG A 39 -3.77 -8.61 -3.09
CA ARG A 39 -4.49 -9.66 -2.38
C ARG A 39 -5.98 -9.41 -2.45
N ARG A 40 -6.76 -10.47 -2.25
CA ARG A 40 -8.20 -10.35 -2.01
C ARG A 40 -8.42 -10.30 -0.52
N VAL A 41 -9.17 -9.32 -0.05
CA VAL A 41 -9.58 -9.19 1.34
C VAL A 41 -11.09 -9.36 1.35
N GLY A 42 -11.60 -10.33 2.10
CA GLY A 42 -13.04 -10.59 2.13
C GLY A 42 -13.49 -11.32 3.40
N PRO A 43 -14.81 -11.46 3.60
CA PRO A 43 -15.39 -12.08 4.81
C PRO A 43 -14.99 -13.55 5.03
N ALA A 44 -14.56 -14.23 3.96
CA ALA A 44 -14.21 -15.64 3.98
C ALA A 44 -12.96 -15.97 4.81
N GLU A 45 -12.08 -15.01 5.05
CA GLU A 45 -10.91 -15.20 5.91
C GLU A 45 -11.24 -15.05 7.41
N THR A 46 -12.45 -14.61 7.76
CA THR A 46 -12.94 -14.40 9.14
C THR A 46 -14.14 -15.27 9.52
N GLY A 47 -14.48 -16.29 8.72
CA GLY A 47 -15.56 -17.23 9.06
C GLY A 47 -16.95 -16.62 9.10
N GLY A 48 -17.15 -15.46 8.46
CA GLY A 48 -18.43 -14.74 8.38
C GLY A 48 -19.02 -14.77 6.97
N VAL A 49 -20.35 -14.71 6.91
CA VAL A 49 -21.25 -14.70 5.73
C VAL A 49 -20.57 -14.35 4.39
N PRO A 50 -20.72 -15.17 3.33
CA PRO A 50 -20.14 -14.87 2.02
C PRO A 50 -20.59 -13.49 1.52
N GLY A 51 -19.62 -12.61 1.30
CA GLY A 51 -19.78 -11.27 0.75
C GLY A 51 -18.67 -10.96 -0.26
N PRO A 52 -18.76 -9.84 -0.99
CA PRO A 52 -17.79 -9.52 -2.04
C PRO A 52 -16.39 -9.38 -1.45
N SER A 53 -15.42 -10.07 -2.04
CA SER A 53 -14.01 -9.86 -1.74
C SER A 53 -13.53 -8.59 -2.44
N THR A 54 -12.95 -7.67 -1.68
CA THR A 54 -12.32 -6.44 -2.15
C THR A 54 -10.90 -6.77 -2.63
N LEU A 55 -10.49 -6.24 -3.78
CA LEU A 55 -9.10 -6.29 -4.21
C LEU A 55 -8.32 -5.22 -3.46
N GLN A 56 -7.23 -5.60 -2.81
CA GLN A 56 -6.33 -4.70 -2.12
C GLN A 56 -4.93 -4.77 -2.71
N LEU A 57 -4.41 -3.62 -3.13
CA LEU A 57 -3.01 -3.45 -3.49
C LEU A 57 -2.26 -2.86 -2.30
N VAL A 58 -1.08 -3.41 -2.04
CA VAL A 58 -0.12 -2.83 -1.09
C VAL A 58 1.20 -2.65 -1.81
N ALA A 59 1.73 -1.43 -1.78
CA ALA A 59 3.01 -1.08 -2.39
C ALA A 59 3.90 -0.35 -1.39
N VAL A 60 5.17 -0.74 -1.34
CA VAL A 60 6.25 -0.08 -0.63
C VAL A 60 7.13 0.58 -1.68
N LEU A 61 7.17 1.91 -1.67
CA LEU A 61 7.83 2.72 -2.68
C LEU A 61 8.96 3.51 -2.04
N ARG A 62 10.03 3.76 -2.80
CA ARG A 62 11.06 4.74 -2.42
C ARG A 62 11.18 5.80 -3.48
N TYR A 63 11.21 7.05 -3.04
CA TYR A 63 11.35 8.23 -3.89
C TYR A 63 12.68 8.92 -3.63
N SER A 64 13.06 9.84 -4.51
CA SER A 64 14.09 10.82 -4.17
C SER A 64 13.55 11.79 -3.10
N ASP A 65 14.42 12.45 -2.34
CA ASP A 65 13.99 13.39 -1.29
C ASP A 65 13.21 14.59 -1.85
N SER A 66 13.48 15.00 -3.10
CA SER A 66 12.72 16.04 -3.79
C SER A 66 11.32 15.56 -4.15
N ASP A 67 11.22 14.37 -4.73
CA ASP A 67 9.95 13.78 -5.16
C ASP A 67 9.04 13.45 -3.97
N LEU A 68 9.62 12.95 -2.87
CA LEU A 68 8.88 12.68 -1.64
C LEU A 68 8.28 13.95 -1.05
N ARG A 69 9.05 15.03 -1.00
CA ARG A 69 8.57 16.33 -0.52
C ARG A 69 7.47 16.88 -1.40
N GLU A 70 7.60 16.76 -2.71
CA GLU A 70 6.56 17.17 -3.66
C GLU A 70 5.28 16.35 -3.46
N LEU A 71 5.39 15.03 -3.36
CA LEU A 71 4.27 14.14 -3.09
C LEU A 71 3.55 14.53 -1.79
N GLN A 72 4.31 14.71 -0.70
CA GLN A 72 3.76 15.09 0.60
C GLN A 72 3.09 16.47 0.57
N SER A 73 3.64 17.43 -0.19
CA SER A 73 3.05 18.78 -0.30
C SER A 73 1.66 18.79 -0.97
N ARG A 74 1.38 17.80 -1.82
CA ARG A 74 0.11 17.64 -2.53
C ARG A 74 -0.85 16.69 -1.81
N ALA A 75 -0.35 15.94 -0.85
CA ALA A 75 -1.09 14.90 -0.16
C ALA A 75 -2.09 15.50 0.84
N ARG A 76 -3.35 15.09 0.73
CA ARG A 76 -4.36 15.46 1.71
C ARG A 76 -4.19 14.61 2.96
N LYS A 77 -3.89 15.23 4.10
CA LYS A 77 -3.85 14.55 5.40
C LYS A 77 -5.25 14.10 5.81
N LEU A 78 -5.36 12.87 6.30
CA LEU A 78 -6.59 12.30 6.85
C LEU A 78 -6.60 12.43 8.37
N SER A 79 -7.77 12.70 8.92
CA SER A 79 -7.97 12.77 10.37
C SER A 79 -8.15 11.38 10.95
N GLY A 80 -7.08 10.85 11.55
CA GLY A 80 -7.07 9.55 12.19
C GLY A 80 -6.60 8.42 11.29
N SER A 81 -6.25 7.30 11.91
CA SER A 81 -5.88 6.04 11.27
C SER A 81 -6.82 4.94 11.75
N SER A 82 -7.12 3.96 10.91
CA SER A 82 -7.82 2.75 11.34
C SER A 82 -6.82 1.74 11.90
N PRO A 83 -7.19 0.93 12.91
CA PRO A 83 -6.33 -0.13 13.39
C PRO A 83 -6.15 -1.19 12.29
N VAL A 84 -4.93 -1.70 12.19
CA VAL A 84 -4.59 -2.84 11.34
C VAL A 84 -4.39 -4.09 12.20
N ARG A 85 -4.63 -5.27 11.61
CA ARG A 85 -4.34 -6.56 12.24
C ARG A 85 -2.91 -7.00 11.87
N GLU A 86 -2.41 -8.05 12.51
CA GLU A 86 -1.04 -8.54 12.23
C GLU A 86 -0.86 -9.06 10.80
N ASP A 87 -1.93 -9.56 10.17
CA ASP A 87 -1.96 -10.01 8.77
C ASP A 87 -1.77 -8.88 7.75
N PHE A 88 -1.78 -7.62 8.19
CA PHE A 88 -1.39 -6.47 7.37
C PHE A 88 0.10 -6.51 7.01
N PHE A 89 0.95 -6.99 7.92
CA PHE A 89 2.40 -6.97 7.75
C PHE A 89 2.84 -8.18 6.93
N LEU A 90 3.06 -7.94 5.64
CA LEU A 90 3.52 -8.98 4.73
C LEU A 90 5.02 -9.28 4.98
N PRO A 91 5.47 -10.54 4.84
CA PRO A 91 6.84 -10.95 5.19
C PRO A 91 7.95 -10.20 4.44
N TRP A 92 7.62 -9.63 3.29
CA TRP A 92 8.55 -8.90 2.44
C TRP A 92 8.61 -7.39 2.73
N MET A 93 7.71 -6.87 3.57
CA MET A 93 7.74 -5.46 3.96
C MET A 93 8.96 -5.16 4.83
N PRO A 94 9.58 -3.97 4.70
CA PRO A 94 10.65 -3.59 5.59
C PRO A 94 10.14 -3.42 7.02
N ASP A 95 11.00 -3.70 8.01
CA ASP A 95 10.65 -3.61 9.44
C ASP A 95 10.16 -2.21 9.84
N SER A 96 10.61 -1.17 9.14
CA SER A 96 10.17 0.21 9.35
C SER A 96 8.66 0.40 9.12
N VAL A 97 8.03 -0.44 8.29
CA VAL A 97 6.57 -0.47 8.15
C VAL A 97 5.95 -0.87 9.47
N ARG A 98 6.39 -1.99 10.07
CA ARG A 98 5.87 -2.48 11.37
C ARG A 98 6.15 -1.49 12.49
N GLN A 99 7.36 -0.91 12.51
CA GLN A 99 7.76 0.09 13.49
C GLN A 99 6.96 1.39 13.38
N SER A 100 6.23 1.63 12.28
CA SER A 100 5.35 2.79 12.14
C SER A 100 4.04 2.63 12.91
N PHE A 101 3.75 1.46 13.46
CA PHE A 101 2.54 1.17 14.22
C PHE A 101 2.83 0.92 15.71
N GLU A 102 1.79 1.04 16.54
CA GLU A 102 1.82 0.78 17.97
C GLU A 102 0.53 0.15 18.48
N SER A 103 0.61 -0.61 19.56
CA SER A 103 -0.55 -1.03 20.33
C SER A 103 -0.98 0.10 21.25
N ARG A 104 -2.28 0.40 21.32
CA ARG A 104 -2.84 1.41 22.21
C ARG A 104 -3.59 0.75 23.37
N PRO A 105 -3.46 1.24 24.63
CA PRO A 105 -4.14 0.65 25.77
C PRO A 105 -5.66 0.60 25.56
N GLY A 106 -6.26 -0.59 25.76
CA GLY A 106 -7.70 -0.79 25.61
C GLY A 106 -8.22 -0.81 24.17
N GLN A 107 -7.34 -0.79 23.15
CA GLN A 107 -7.74 -0.87 21.74
C GLN A 107 -7.24 -2.17 21.10
N VAL A 108 -8.08 -2.78 20.26
CA VAL A 108 -7.72 -3.97 19.49
C VAL A 108 -7.07 -3.55 18.18
N GLY A 109 -5.93 -4.17 17.86
CA GLY A 109 -5.16 -3.91 16.65
C GLY A 109 -4.05 -2.87 16.85
N LEU A 110 -3.34 -2.62 15.76
CA LEU A 110 -2.15 -1.76 15.71
C LEU A 110 -2.49 -0.46 15.00
N TRP A 111 -2.08 0.66 15.59
CA TRP A 111 -2.42 2.00 15.13
C TRP A 111 -1.20 2.69 14.56
N LEU A 112 -1.37 3.39 13.43
CA LEU A 112 -0.28 4.18 12.85
C LEU A 112 0.10 5.32 13.80
N LYS A 113 1.39 5.45 14.11
CA LYS A 113 1.97 6.55 14.92
C LYS A 113 2.10 7.87 14.15
N GLY A 114 2.27 7.78 12.83
CA GLY A 114 2.49 8.90 11.93
C GLY A 114 1.24 9.45 11.26
N GLU A 115 1.47 10.29 10.25
CA GLU A 115 0.40 10.87 9.44
C GLU A 115 -0.10 9.87 8.40
N LEU A 116 -1.43 9.79 8.28
CA LEU A 116 -2.09 9.08 7.20
C LEU A 116 -2.56 10.09 6.17
N HIS A 117 -2.32 9.79 4.91
CA HIS A 117 -2.69 10.63 3.78
C HIS A 117 -3.64 9.89 2.85
N ASP A 118 -4.43 10.66 2.11
CA ASP A 118 -5.27 10.19 1.02
C ASP A 118 -4.40 9.75 -0.18
N ALA A 119 -4.63 8.55 -0.70
CA ALA A 119 -3.91 8.03 -1.85
C ALA A 119 -4.46 8.49 -3.21
N ALA A 120 -5.28 9.54 -3.25
CA ALA A 120 -5.73 10.19 -4.48
C ALA A 120 -4.63 10.39 -5.55
N PRO A 121 -3.38 10.78 -5.22
CA PRO A 121 -2.30 10.89 -6.22
C PRO A 121 -1.92 9.57 -6.90
N PHE A 122 -2.25 8.44 -6.28
CA PHE A 122 -1.94 7.09 -6.77
C PHE A 122 -3.12 6.42 -7.47
N VAL A 123 -4.31 7.03 -7.51
CA VAL A 123 -5.49 6.43 -8.15
C VAL A 123 -5.22 6.21 -9.64
N GLY A 124 -5.15 4.95 -10.07
CA GLY A 124 -4.96 4.54 -11.46
C GLY A 124 -6.07 3.61 -11.95
N ALA A 125 -5.92 3.09 -13.17
CA ALA A 125 -6.99 2.40 -13.89
C ALA A 125 -7.59 1.20 -13.13
N LEU A 126 -6.79 0.43 -12.39
CA LEU A 126 -7.30 -0.73 -11.66
C LEU A 126 -8.11 -0.32 -10.42
N PHE A 127 -7.77 0.81 -9.82
CA PHE A 127 -8.37 1.31 -8.57
C PHE A 127 -9.18 2.59 -8.78
N ASP A 128 -9.65 2.83 -10.00
CA ASP A 128 -10.55 3.95 -10.30
C ASP A 128 -11.87 3.80 -9.54
N GLY A 129 -12.30 4.87 -8.86
CA GLY A 129 -13.40 4.86 -7.89
C GLY A 129 -13.12 4.10 -6.57
N GLY A 130 -11.90 3.58 -6.37
CA GLY A 130 -11.47 2.93 -5.14
C GLY A 130 -11.01 3.94 -4.08
N ASN A 131 -10.90 3.47 -2.84
CA ASN A 131 -10.34 4.26 -1.74
C ASN A 131 -8.93 3.78 -1.45
N GLY A 132 -8.05 4.70 -1.08
CA GLY A 132 -6.73 4.34 -0.65
C GLY A 132 -6.13 5.34 0.30
N THR A 133 -5.12 4.87 1.02
CA THR A 133 -4.36 5.68 1.95
C THR A 133 -2.88 5.39 1.75
N PHE A 134 -2.05 6.35 2.13
CA PHE A 134 -0.63 6.11 2.22
C PHE A 134 -0.04 6.78 3.45
N PHE A 135 1.11 6.28 3.89
CA PHE A 135 1.91 6.89 4.94
C PHE A 135 3.38 6.77 4.60
N VAL A 136 4.20 7.54 5.31
CA VAL A 136 5.66 7.55 5.13
C VAL A 136 6.32 7.02 6.39
N THR A 137 7.22 6.04 6.24
CA THR A 137 8.00 5.46 7.34
C THR A 137 9.16 6.39 7.72
N SER A 138 9.78 6.17 8.88
CA SER A 138 10.90 7.00 9.38
C SER A 138 12.15 6.98 8.49
N ASP A 139 12.33 5.91 7.71
CA ASP A 139 13.41 5.72 6.74
C ASP A 139 13.03 6.12 5.30
N GLY A 140 11.85 6.74 5.12
CA GLY A 140 11.46 7.38 3.86
C GLY A 140 10.78 6.46 2.84
N TYR A 141 10.32 5.27 3.24
CA TYR A 141 9.44 4.49 2.37
C TYR A 141 8.03 5.06 2.39
N VAL A 142 7.41 5.12 1.22
CA VAL A 142 6.00 5.44 1.04
C VAL A 142 5.23 4.14 0.94
N VAL A 143 4.37 3.86 1.91
CA VAL A 143 3.51 2.67 1.92
C VAL A 143 2.14 3.08 1.43
N VAL A 144 1.75 2.59 0.25
CA VAL A 144 0.47 2.86 -0.40
C VAL A 144 -0.43 1.64 -0.26
N VAL A 145 -1.67 1.85 0.19
CA VAL A 145 -2.70 0.82 0.30
C VAL A 145 -3.93 1.28 -0.46
N MET A 146 -4.31 0.55 -1.50
CA MET A 146 -5.48 0.84 -2.33
C MET A 146 -6.47 -0.32 -2.24
N SER A 147 -7.77 -0.02 -2.22
CA SER A 147 -8.83 -1.03 -2.16
C SER A 147 -9.95 -0.71 -3.16
N ARG A 148 -10.47 -1.74 -3.82
CA ARG A 148 -11.61 -1.69 -4.75
C ARG A 148 -12.57 -2.85 -4.54
#